data_AF-A0A1Y1KW77-F1
#
_entry.id   AF-A0A1Y1KW77-F1
#
_cell.length_a   1.000
_cell.length_b   1.000
_cell.length_c   1.000
_cell.angle_alpha   90.00
_cell.angle_beta   90.00
_cell.angle_gamma   90.00
#
_symmetry.space_group_name_H-M   'P 1'
#
loop_
_entity.id
_entity.type
_entity.pdbx_description
1 polymer ?
#
loop_
_entity_poly.entity_id
_entity_poly.type
_entity_poly.pdbx_seq_one_letter_code
_entity_poly.pdbx_strand_id
1 'polypeptide(L)'
;DLIMEYWNAWKISNPVKDFESSQRASVALFVTSVDHKSHNYNFFIVHLLTTSYALRVLLPFFPAKYHISLVRQWWLLVIAVFVLKGRPCPNLENIDKDCNGRGWEYIQDKALNSQFSGDAHYVKAIRSMRD
;
A
#
# COMPACT_ATOMS: atom_id res chain seq x y z
N ASP A 1 6.93 10.18 -23.10
CA ASP A 1 6.64 11.52 -22.54
C ASP A 1 5.67 11.48 -21.36
N LEU A 2 4.45 10.94 -21.50
CA LEU A 2 3.43 10.97 -20.43
C LEU A 2 3.88 10.33 -19.09
N ILE A 3 4.52 9.16 -19.11
CA ILE A 3 5.00 8.51 -17.86
C ILE A 3 6.00 9.39 -17.11
N MET A 4 6.87 10.10 -17.83
CA MET A 4 7.84 11.00 -17.24
C MET A 4 7.18 12.23 -16.62
N GLU A 5 6.06 12.69 -17.17
CA GLU A 5 5.25 13.77 -16.59
C GLU A 5 4.72 13.35 -15.21
N TYR A 6 4.03 12.21 -15.11
CA TYR A 6 3.53 11.69 -13.82
C TYR A 6 4.67 11.37 -12.84
N TRP A 7 5.78 10.82 -13.33
CA TRP A 7 6.94 10.53 -12.49
C TRP A 7 7.55 11.79 -11.87
N ASN A 8 7.61 12.89 -12.63
CA ASN A 8 8.12 14.19 -12.17
C ASN A 8 7.06 15.07 -11.47
N ALA A 9 5.77 14.73 -11.57
CA ALA A 9 4.66 15.47 -10.98
C ALA A 9 4.67 15.43 -9.46
N TRP A 10 5.11 14.31 -8.86
CA TRP A 10 5.25 14.24 -7.41
C TRP A 10 6.39 15.15 -6.95
N LYS A 11 6.05 16.29 -6.34
CA LYS A 11 7.02 17.20 -5.69
C LYS A 11 7.14 16.80 -4.22
N ILE A 12 8.32 16.29 -3.84
CA ILE A 12 8.62 15.86 -2.48
C ILE A 12 9.23 17.06 -1.75
N SER A 13 8.50 17.60 -0.79
CA SER A 13 8.89 18.77 0.00
C SER A 13 9.36 18.37 1.40
N ASN A 14 8.62 17.48 2.05
CA ASN A 14 9.00 16.83 3.30
C ASN A 14 9.00 15.30 3.07
N PRO A 15 10.17 14.70 2.75
CA PRO A 15 10.24 13.30 2.36
C PRO A 15 9.60 12.32 3.34
N VAL A 16 9.66 12.59 4.64
CA VAL A 16 9.07 11.72 5.66
C VAL A 16 7.54 11.82 5.63
N LYS A 17 6.99 13.03 5.73
CA LYS A 17 5.53 13.24 5.76
C LYS A 17 4.86 12.90 4.42
N ASP A 18 5.51 13.25 3.31
CA ASP A 18 5.00 12.99 1.97
C ASP A 18 4.96 11.48 1.70
N PHE A 19 5.97 10.73 2.18
CA PHE A 19 6.02 9.27 2.05
C PHE A 19 5.10 8.53 3.03
N GLU A 20 4.91 9.06 4.24
CA GLU A 20 3.89 8.55 5.17
C GLU A 20 2.48 8.70 4.55
N SER A 21 2.21 9.87 3.96
CA SER A 21 0.94 10.14 3.28
C SER A 21 0.70 9.17 2.11
N SER A 22 1.75 8.83 1.36
CA SER A 22 1.65 7.88 0.24
C SER A 22 1.43 6.42 0.70
N GLN A 23 1.95 6.03 1.87
CA GLN A 23 1.65 4.74 2.51
C GLN A 23 0.16 4.66 2.90
N ARG A 24 -0.35 5.71 3.57
CA ARG A 24 -1.77 5.79 3.93
C ARG A 24 -2.68 5.74 2.70
N ALA A 25 -2.30 6.45 1.63
CA ALA A 25 -3.02 6.40 0.37
C ALA A 25 -3.00 5.00 -0.26
N SER A 26 -1.90 4.25 -0.13
CA SER A 26 -1.80 2.87 -0.62
C SER A 26 -2.72 1.92 0.13
N VAL A 27 -2.84 2.08 1.46
CA VAL A 27 -3.84 1.35 2.27
C VAL A 27 -5.25 1.69 1.81
N ALA A 28 -5.58 2.99 1.71
CA ALA A 28 -6.89 3.45 1.30
C ALA A 28 -7.26 2.90 -0.08
N LEU A 29 -6.35 2.99 -1.05
CA LEU A 29 -6.55 2.42 -2.38
C LEU A 29 -6.80 0.91 -2.33
N PHE A 30 -6.00 0.18 -1.56
CA PHE A 30 -6.11 -1.28 -1.43
C PHE A 30 -7.47 -1.72 -0.89
N VAL A 31 -7.95 -1.09 0.18
CA VAL A 31 -9.23 -1.48 0.82
C VAL A 31 -10.45 -1.01 0.03
N THR A 32 -10.36 0.15 -0.63
CA THR A 32 -11.49 0.74 -1.37
C THR A 32 -11.64 0.22 -2.79
N SER A 33 -10.60 -0.36 -3.38
CA SER A 33 -10.62 -0.91 -4.74
C SER A 33 -10.89 -2.42 -4.79
N VAL A 34 -11.33 -3.01 -3.68
CA VAL A 34 -11.75 -4.41 -3.62
C VAL A 34 -12.92 -4.64 -4.59
N ASP A 35 -12.93 -5.80 -5.25
CA ASP A 35 -14.01 -6.16 -6.15
C ASP A 35 -15.32 -6.35 -5.35
N HIS A 36 -16.35 -5.57 -5.68
CA HIS A 36 -17.62 -5.56 -4.95
C HIS A 36 -18.37 -6.90 -4.98
N LYS A 37 -18.15 -7.74 -5.99
CA LYS A 37 -18.91 -8.99 -6.17
C LYS A 37 -18.25 -10.15 -5.45
N SER A 38 -16.92 -10.21 -5.51
CA SER A 38 -16.11 -11.31 -5.00
C SER A 38 -15.40 -11.00 -3.68
N HIS A 39 -15.35 -9.72 -3.29
CA HIS A 39 -14.55 -9.21 -2.18
C HIS A 39 -13.05 -9.57 -2.29
N ASN A 40 -12.58 -9.79 -3.53
CA ASN A 40 -11.19 -10.10 -3.80
C ASN A 40 -10.34 -8.83 -3.84
N TYR A 41 -9.26 -8.87 -3.07
CA TYR A 41 -8.25 -7.82 -3.06
C TYR A 41 -7.30 -7.93 -4.25
N ASN A 42 -6.76 -6.80 -4.70
CA ASN A 42 -5.93 -6.81 -5.90
C ASN A 42 -4.46 -7.16 -5.63
N PHE A 43 -3.96 -8.17 -6.32
CA PHE A 43 -2.56 -8.61 -6.26
C PHE A 43 -1.54 -7.50 -6.58
N PHE A 44 -1.79 -6.64 -7.56
CA PHE A 44 -0.82 -5.58 -7.89
C PHE A 44 -0.86 -4.44 -6.87
N ILE A 45 -2.05 -4.12 -6.34
CA ILE A 45 -2.22 -3.02 -5.38
C ILE A 45 -1.62 -3.39 -4.02
N VAL A 46 -1.75 -4.65 -3.57
CA VAL A 46 -1.10 -5.09 -2.32
C VAL A 46 0.42 -4.90 -2.38
N HIS A 47 1.03 -5.01 -3.56
CA HIS A 47 2.48 -4.77 -3.70
C HIS A 47 2.86 -3.31 -3.50
N LEU A 48 1.99 -2.33 -3.80
CA LEU A 48 2.26 -0.92 -3.50
C LEU A 48 2.38 -0.70 -1.99
N LEU A 49 1.44 -1.28 -1.24
CA LEU A 49 1.41 -1.28 0.21
C LEU A 49 2.65 -1.99 0.79
N THR A 50 2.97 -3.20 0.34
CA THR A 50 4.03 -3.99 0.98
C THR A 50 5.42 -3.48 0.64
N THR A 51 5.62 -2.93 -0.56
CA THR A 51 6.90 -2.32 -0.95
C THR A 51 7.10 -0.94 -0.34
N SER A 52 6.04 -0.16 -0.11
CA SER A 52 6.16 1.10 0.64
C SER A 52 6.52 0.84 2.11
N TYR A 53 5.94 -0.19 2.73
CA TYR A 53 6.37 -0.66 4.06
C TYR A 53 7.85 -1.07 4.06
N ALA A 54 8.28 -1.89 3.10
CA ALA A 54 9.67 -2.32 2.99
C ALA A 54 10.61 -1.12 2.84
N LEU A 55 10.26 -0.14 2.01
CA LEU A 55 11.03 1.10 1.90
C LEU A 55 11.08 1.84 3.23
N ARG A 56 9.95 2.06 3.93
CA ARG A 56 9.94 2.75 5.23
C ARG A 56 10.90 2.12 6.23
N VAL A 57 10.89 0.79 6.32
CA VAL A 57 11.73 0.03 7.25
C VAL A 57 13.20 0.05 6.84
N LEU A 58 13.49 -0.09 5.55
CA LEU A 58 14.87 -0.25 5.06
C LEU A 58 15.57 1.09 4.77
N LEU A 59 14.83 2.17 4.52
CA LEU A 59 15.40 3.47 4.15
C LEU A 59 16.50 3.96 5.11
N PRO A 60 16.32 3.89 6.45
CA PRO A 60 17.33 4.33 7.40
C PRO A 60 18.66 3.57 7.30
N PHE A 61 18.66 2.37 6.75
CA PHE A 61 19.86 1.54 6.56
C PHE A 61 20.63 1.86 5.27
N PHE A 62 20.00 2.59 4.33
CA PHE A 62 20.66 3.05 3.12
C PHE A 62 21.31 4.42 3.31
N PRO A 63 22.45 4.71 2.64
CA PRO A 63 23.00 6.06 2.61
C PRO A 63 22.00 7.10 2.11
N ALA A 64 21.92 8.25 2.78
CA ALA A 64 20.93 9.30 2.51
C ALA A 64 20.88 9.76 1.04
N LYS A 65 22.03 9.71 0.34
CA LYS A 65 22.12 10.02 -1.11
C LYS A 65 21.23 9.15 -2.00
N TYR A 66 20.79 7.98 -1.54
CA TYR A 66 19.93 7.07 -2.29
C TYR A 66 18.45 7.17 -1.94
N HIS A 67 18.08 7.84 -0.84
CA HIS A 67 16.71 7.81 -0.32
C HIS A 67 15.69 8.32 -1.33
N ILE A 68 15.96 9.47 -1.95
CA ILE A 68 15.07 10.07 -2.95
C ILE A 68 14.92 9.14 -4.16
N SER A 69 16.03 8.57 -4.66
CA SER A 69 16.00 7.66 -5.80
C SER A 69 15.17 6.40 -5.52
N LEU A 70 15.28 5.82 -4.31
CA LEU A 70 14.49 4.65 -3.91
C LEU A 70 13.00 4.96 -3.83
N VAL A 71 12.63 6.10 -3.22
CA VAL A 71 11.23 6.56 -3.17
C VAL A 71 10.69 6.83 -4.58
N ARG A 72 11.51 7.38 -5.49
CA ARG A 72 11.14 7.60 -6.90
C ARG A 72 10.95 6.30 -7.68
N GLN A 73 11.70 5.25 -7.37
CA GLN A 73 11.50 3.93 -7.98
C GLN A 73 10.18 3.31 -7.52
N TRP A 74 9.82 3.44 -6.24
CA TRP A 74 8.50 3.04 -5.77
C TRP A 74 7.38 3.85 -6.41
N TRP A 75 7.56 5.16 -6.61
CA TRP A 75 6.59 5.97 -7.35
C TRP A 75 6.38 5.48 -8.79
N LEU A 76 7.45 5.06 -9.46
CA LEU A 76 7.34 4.45 -10.78
C LEU A 76 6.52 3.15 -10.76
N LEU A 77 6.68 2.32 -9.71
CA LEU A 77 5.84 1.14 -9.51
C LEU A 77 4.36 1.53 -9.31
N VAL A 78 4.06 2.58 -8.55
CA VAL A 78 2.69 3.09 -8.39
C VAL A 78 2.09 3.48 -9.73
N ILE A 79 2.81 4.26 -10.55
CA ILE A 79 2.35 4.66 -11.88
C ILE A 79 2.08 3.43 -12.75
N ALA A 80 2.99 2.46 -12.76
CA ALA A 80 2.84 1.23 -13.54
C ALA A 80 1.58 0.45 -13.12
N VAL A 81 1.35 0.27 -11.82
CA VAL A 81 0.15 -0.41 -11.30
C VAL A 81 -1.12 0.36 -11.66
N PHE A 82 -1.12 1.69 -11.58
CA PHE A 82 -2.29 2.50 -11.98
C PHE A 82 -2.63 2.31 -13.46
N VAL A 83 -1.63 2.24 -14.34
CA VAL A 83 -1.86 1.97 -15.77
C VAL A 83 -2.39 0.55 -15.97
N LEU A 84 -1.73 -0.46 -15.39
CA LEU A 84 -2.11 -1.87 -15.54
C LEU A 84 -3.51 -2.19 -14.99
N LYS A 85 -3.93 -1.48 -13.93
CA LYS A 85 -5.24 -1.67 -13.30
C LYS A 85 -6.31 -0.72 -13.80
N GLY A 86 -6.02 0.10 -14.81
CA GLY A 86 -7.00 0.99 -15.42
C GLY A 86 -7.48 2.11 -14.50
N ARG A 87 -6.58 2.65 -13.67
CA ARG A 87 -6.84 3.74 -12.71
C ARG A 87 -8.00 3.39 -11.76
N PRO A 88 -7.83 2.40 -10.87
CA PRO A 88 -8.88 1.96 -9.98
C PRO A 88 -9.42 3.14 -9.15
N CYS A 89 -10.73 3.36 -9.23
CA CYS A 89 -11.41 4.39 -8.45
C CYS A 89 -11.76 3.83 -7.05
N PRO A 90 -11.31 4.47 -5.96
CA PRO A 90 -11.76 4.14 -4.61
C PRO A 90 -13.28 4.16 -4.48
N ASN A 91 -13.89 3.08 -3.99
CA ASN A 91 -15.26 3.10 -3.49
C ASN A 91 -15.26 3.02 -1.95
N LEU A 92 -15.78 4.06 -1.29
CA LEU A 92 -15.87 4.14 0.17
C LEU A 92 -16.93 3.20 0.75
N GLU A 93 -17.88 2.73 -0.04
CA GLU A 93 -18.88 1.72 0.36
C GLU A 93 -18.25 0.36 0.65
N ASN A 94 -17.02 0.12 0.17
CA ASN A 94 -16.26 -1.10 0.48
C ASN A 94 -15.72 -1.15 1.91
N ILE A 95 -15.76 -0.02 2.64
CA ILE A 95 -15.21 0.05 3.99
C ILE A 95 -16.32 -0.17 5.01
N ASP A 96 -16.13 -1.19 5.86
CA ASP A 96 -16.88 -1.32 7.10
C ASP A 96 -16.44 -0.20 8.06
N LYS A 97 -17.38 0.70 8.39
CA LYS A 97 -17.12 1.84 9.28
C LYS A 97 -17.15 1.45 10.75
N ASP A 98 -17.67 0.27 11.07
CA ASP A 98 -17.80 -0.21 12.44
C ASP A 98 -16.85 -1.37 12.73
N CYS A 99 -15.79 -1.06 13.47
CA CYS A 99 -14.86 -2.08 13.90
C CYS A 99 -15.48 -3.06 14.90
N ASN A 100 -16.64 -2.80 15.52
CA ASN A 100 -17.32 -3.70 16.46
C ASN A 100 -16.39 -4.20 17.58
N GLY A 101 -15.53 -3.32 18.11
CA GLY A 101 -14.52 -3.67 19.11
C GLY A 101 -13.34 -4.51 18.60
N ARG A 102 -13.27 -4.83 17.31
CA ARG A 102 -12.16 -5.57 16.68
C ARG A 102 -10.92 -4.68 16.58
N GLY A 103 -10.00 -4.86 17.52
CA GLY A 103 -8.68 -4.22 17.52
C GLY A 103 -7.59 -5.07 16.85
N TRP A 104 -6.33 -4.65 17.03
CA TRP A 104 -5.18 -5.33 16.44
C TRP A 104 -4.94 -6.76 16.96
N GLU A 105 -5.33 -7.06 18.20
CA GLU A 105 -5.26 -8.43 18.73
C GLU A 105 -6.16 -9.39 17.95
N TYR A 106 -7.40 -8.95 17.66
CA TYR A 106 -8.32 -9.70 16.79
C TYR A 106 -7.73 -9.89 15.38
N ILE A 107 -7.17 -8.83 14.80
CA ILE A 107 -6.56 -8.90 13.46
C ILE A 107 -5.38 -9.88 13.45
N GLN A 108 -4.53 -9.86 14.48
CA GLN A 108 -3.40 -10.76 14.61
C GLN A 108 -3.85 -12.22 14.77
N ASP A 109 -4.88 -12.49 15.59
CA ASP A 109 -5.50 -13.82 15.68
C ASP A 109 -5.96 -14.32 14.31
N LYS A 110 -6.72 -13.49 13.56
CA LYS A 110 -7.18 -13.86 12.22
C LYS A 110 -6.05 -14.06 11.21
N ALA A 111 -4.99 -13.26 11.31
CA ALA A 111 -3.83 -13.40 10.44
C ALA A 111 -3.13 -14.76 10.64
N LEU A 112 -3.00 -15.21 11.90
CA LEU A 112 -2.22 -16.39 12.26
C LEU A 112 -3.04 -17.69 12.26
N ASN A 113 -4.32 -17.63 12.59
CA ASN A 113 -5.17 -18.81 12.82
C ASN A 113 -6.25 -19.03 11.74
N SER A 114 -6.28 -18.23 10.67
CA SER A 114 -7.20 -18.46 9.53
C SER A 114 -6.61 -19.43 8.49
N GLN A 115 -7.44 -19.87 7.55
CA GLN A 115 -7.02 -20.66 6.38
C GLN A 115 -5.99 -19.93 5.48
N PHE A 116 -5.84 -18.61 5.64
CA PHE A 116 -4.92 -17.80 4.84
C PHE A 116 -3.58 -17.55 5.54
N SER A 117 -3.33 -18.14 6.72
CA SER A 117 -2.09 -17.94 7.47
C SER A 117 -0.83 -18.38 6.72
N GLY A 118 -0.94 -19.35 5.81
CA GLY A 118 0.12 -19.77 4.90
C GLY A 118 0.30 -18.89 3.66
N ASP A 119 -0.64 -17.98 3.37
CA ASP A 119 -0.52 -17.06 2.23
C ASP A 119 0.31 -15.84 2.62
N ALA A 120 1.52 -15.78 2.07
CA ALA A 120 2.43 -14.67 2.29
C ALA A 120 1.83 -13.32 1.89
N HIS A 121 0.98 -13.23 0.86
CA HIS A 121 0.34 -11.98 0.44
C HIS A 121 -0.66 -11.49 1.47
N TYR A 122 -1.44 -12.40 2.05
CA TYR A 122 -2.38 -12.08 3.11
C TYR A 122 -1.66 -11.56 4.36
N VAL A 123 -0.69 -12.32 4.87
CA VAL A 123 0.03 -11.96 6.10
C VAL A 123 0.85 -10.68 5.92
N LYS A 124 1.57 -10.52 4.81
CA LYS A 124 2.40 -9.34 4.57
C LYS A 124 1.55 -8.07 4.40
N ALA A 125 0.35 -8.17 3.79
CA ALA A 125 -0.58 -7.05 3.68
C ALA A 125 -1.02 -6.55 5.06
N ILE A 126 -1.45 -7.47 5.93
CA ILE A 126 -1.85 -7.14 7.30
C ILE A 126 -0.68 -6.52 8.06
N ARG A 127 0.51 -7.13 7.98
CA ARG A 127 1.70 -6.60 8.66
C ARG A 127 2.07 -5.20 8.20
N SER A 128 1.96 -4.91 6.90
CA SER A 128 2.29 -3.60 6.34
C SER A 128 1.30 -2.49 6.71
N MET A 129 0.07 -2.85 7.10
CA MET A 129 -0.94 -1.91 7.61
C MET A 129 -0.80 -1.68 9.12
N ARG A 130 -0.01 -2.50 9.80
CA ARG A 130 0.33 -2.35 11.21
C ARG A 130 1.56 -1.44 11.27
N ASP A 131 1.40 -0.27 11.87
CA ASP A 131 2.38 0.84 11.98
C ASP A 131 2.43 1.77 10.76
#